data_AF-A0A7U9S544-F1
#
_entry.id   AF-A0A7U9S544-F1
#
_cell.length_a   1.000
_cell.length_b   1.000
_cell.length_c   1.000
_cell.angle_alpha   90.00
_cell.angle_beta   90.00
_cell.angle_gamma   90.00
#
_symmetry.space_group_name_H-M   'P 1'
#
loop_
_entity.id
_entity.type
_entity.pdbx_description
1 polymer ?
#
loop_
_entity_poly.entity_id
_entity_poly.type
_entity_poly.pdbx_seq_one_letter_code
_entity_poly.pdbx_strand_id
1 'polypeptide(L)'
;MYKIIPNKTSLLQFENETKNTLSLWKNRPAVDNIKTMAEQLDIYYGKNRDIFADMGGYIVIIYGETTEIEKEHEEILNRHFLKKDFYEFEDIYEHEGETVTVRLYLCSSDYSVATVSVVHG
;
A
#
# COMPACT_ATOMS: atom_id res chain seq x y z
N MET A 1 -12.47 -1.46 1.90
CA MET A 1 -11.69 -2.06 3.01
C MET A 1 -10.20 -1.78 2.83
N TYR A 2 -9.38 -1.91 3.89
CA TYR A 2 -7.91 -1.86 3.75
C TYR A 2 -7.17 -2.87 4.63
N LYS A 3 -5.92 -3.17 4.26
CA LYS A 3 -4.96 -3.95 5.06
C LYS A 3 -3.67 -3.15 5.22
N ILE A 4 -3.22 -2.99 6.48
CA ILE A 4 -1.91 -2.45 6.80
C ILE A 4 -0.87 -3.57 6.66
N ILE A 5 0.19 -3.30 5.92
CA ILE A 5 1.30 -4.21 5.62
C ILE A 5 2.58 -3.60 6.22
N PRO A 6 2.91 -3.94 7.47
CA PRO A 6 4.11 -3.44 8.13
C PRO A 6 5.40 -4.05 7.58
N ASN A 7 5.38 -5.20 6.91
CA ASN A 7 6.62 -5.88 6.49
C ASN A 7 6.32 -6.93 5.42
N LYS A 8 7.39 -7.50 4.84
CA LYS A 8 7.28 -8.57 3.84
C LYS A 8 6.49 -9.77 4.35
N THR A 9 6.71 -10.17 5.61
CA THR A 9 6.01 -11.32 6.20
C THR A 9 4.50 -11.09 6.25
N SER A 10 4.06 -9.88 6.60
CA SER A 10 2.65 -9.52 6.64
C SER A 10 2.03 -9.48 5.24
N LEU A 11 2.78 -9.03 4.22
CA LEU A 11 2.33 -9.08 2.83
C LEU A 11 2.07 -10.52 2.38
N LEU A 12 3.02 -11.43 2.64
CA LEU A 12 2.88 -12.85 2.32
C LEU A 12 1.71 -13.50 3.08
N GLN A 13 1.53 -13.15 4.35
CA GLN A 13 0.39 -13.61 5.12
C GLN A 13 -0.93 -13.14 4.50
N PHE A 14 -1.01 -11.88 4.07
CA PHE A 14 -2.20 -11.33 3.44
C PHE A 14 -2.51 -11.96 2.07
N GLU A 15 -1.48 -12.20 1.24
CA GLU A 15 -1.59 -12.96 -0.02
C GLU A 15 -2.18 -14.36 0.23
N ASN A 16 -1.71 -15.04 1.28
CA ASN A 16 -2.21 -16.36 1.69
C ASN A 16 -3.63 -16.31 2.28
N GLU A 17 -3.94 -15.34 3.14
CA GLU A 17 -5.26 -15.14 3.77
C GLU A 17 -6.35 -14.94 2.72
N THR A 18 -6.04 -14.12 1.71
CA THR A 18 -6.95 -13.85 0.60
C THR A 18 -6.97 -14.99 -0.42
N LYS A 19 -6.13 -16.03 -0.27
CA LYS A 19 -6.04 -17.17 -1.20
C LYS A 19 -5.90 -16.74 -2.67
N ASN A 20 -5.24 -15.62 -2.92
CA ASN A 20 -5.15 -15.00 -4.25
C ASN A 20 -6.50 -14.63 -4.90
N THR A 21 -7.56 -14.38 -4.12
CA THR A 21 -8.87 -13.98 -4.67
C THR A 21 -8.98 -12.49 -4.96
N LEU A 22 -8.16 -11.64 -4.33
CA LEU A 22 -8.05 -10.24 -4.72
C LEU A 22 -7.42 -10.16 -6.11
N SER A 23 -8.06 -9.38 -6.96
CA SER A 23 -7.67 -9.14 -8.34
C SER A 23 -6.24 -8.56 -8.45
N LEU A 24 -5.81 -7.75 -7.47
CA LEU A 24 -4.44 -7.28 -7.27
C LEU A 24 -3.38 -8.36 -7.54
N TRP A 25 -3.60 -9.59 -7.05
CA TRP A 25 -2.60 -10.67 -7.13
C TRP A 25 -2.33 -11.14 -8.56
N LYS A 26 -3.22 -10.81 -9.51
CA LYS A 26 -3.04 -11.07 -10.95
C LYS A 26 -2.18 -10.00 -11.62
N ASN A 27 -2.15 -8.78 -11.08
CA ASN A 27 -1.32 -7.69 -11.56
C ASN A 27 0.14 -7.87 -11.12
N ARG A 28 0.86 -8.77 -11.80
CA ARG A 28 2.24 -9.17 -11.44
C ARG A 28 3.20 -7.98 -11.32
N PRO A 29 3.23 -6.99 -12.24
CA PRO A 29 4.12 -5.84 -12.10
C PRO A 29 3.85 -5.03 -10.82
N ALA A 30 2.58 -4.78 -10.50
CA ALA A 30 2.23 -4.09 -9.25
C ALA A 30 2.65 -4.89 -8.02
N VAL A 31 2.39 -6.21 -8.02
CA VAL A 31 2.76 -7.10 -6.90
C VAL A 31 4.26 -7.16 -6.68
N ASP A 32 5.06 -7.22 -7.75
CA ASP A 32 6.52 -7.23 -7.67
C ASP A 32 7.06 -5.90 -7.12
N ASN A 33 6.47 -4.77 -7.51
CA ASN A 33 6.78 -3.47 -6.92
C ASN A 33 6.45 -3.44 -5.41
N ILE A 34 5.25 -3.89 -5.01
CA ILE A 34 4.82 -3.93 -3.62
C ILE A 34 5.71 -4.84 -2.76
N LYS A 35 6.11 -6.01 -3.29
CA LYS A 35 7.06 -6.91 -2.64
C LYS A 35 8.42 -6.25 -2.45
N THR A 36 8.91 -5.54 -3.47
CA THR A 36 10.17 -4.77 -3.39
C THR A 36 10.10 -3.69 -2.32
N MET A 37 9.02 -2.89 -2.28
CA MET A 37 8.84 -1.87 -1.25
C MET A 37 8.83 -2.46 0.17
N ALA A 38 8.12 -3.58 0.38
CA ALA A 38 8.05 -4.24 1.67
C ALA A 38 9.44 -4.78 2.10
N GLU A 39 10.22 -5.30 1.16
CA GLU A 39 11.61 -5.73 1.39
C GLU A 39 12.51 -4.57 1.77
N GLN A 40 12.42 -3.45 1.07
CA GLN A 40 13.20 -2.25 1.38
C GLN A 40 12.88 -1.72 2.77
N LEU A 41 11.61 -1.66 3.14
CA LEU A 41 11.19 -1.26 4.48
C LEU A 41 11.82 -2.16 5.57
N ASP A 42 11.85 -3.47 5.33
CA ASP A 42 12.45 -4.43 6.26
C ASP A 42 13.97 -4.29 6.36
N ILE A 43 14.65 -3.99 5.25
CA ILE A 43 16.11 -3.82 5.18
C ILE A 43 16.54 -2.53 5.87
N TYR A 44 15.87 -1.41 5.58
CA TYR A 44 16.32 -0.08 6.00
C TYR A 44 15.81 0.34 7.37
N TYR A 45 14.58 -0.08 7.73
CA TYR A 45 13.94 0.32 9.00
C TYR A 45 13.73 -0.84 9.96
N GLY A 46 13.97 -2.08 9.51
CA GLY A 46 13.80 -3.28 10.30
C GLY A 46 12.39 -3.87 10.20
N LYS A 47 12.33 -5.20 10.05
CA LYS A 47 11.07 -5.97 9.95
C LYS A 47 10.15 -5.87 11.17
N ASN A 48 10.70 -5.54 12.34
CA ASN A 48 10.00 -5.47 13.64
C ASN A 48 9.81 -4.04 14.13
N ARG A 49 9.95 -3.03 13.25
CA ARG A 49 9.76 -1.62 13.61
C ARG A 49 8.34 -1.35 14.10
N ASP A 50 8.22 -0.39 15.01
CA ASP A 50 6.92 0.06 15.49
C ASP A 50 6.35 1.13 14.54
N ILE A 51 5.46 0.69 13.66
CA ILE A 51 4.84 1.56 12.65
C ILE A 51 3.86 2.58 13.25
N PHE A 52 3.47 2.42 14.52
CA PHE A 52 2.59 3.34 15.24
C PHE A 52 3.37 4.34 16.11
N ALA A 53 4.68 4.16 16.22
CA ALA A 53 5.60 5.12 16.82
C ALA A 53 6.34 5.95 15.75
N ASP A 54 5.74 6.10 14.56
CA ASP A 54 6.28 6.83 13.41
C ASP A 54 7.68 6.36 12.94
N MET A 55 7.99 5.06 13.08
CA MET A 55 9.29 4.53 12.67
C MET A 55 9.23 3.90 11.27
N GLY A 56 9.92 4.53 10.30
CA GLY A 56 10.16 4.01 8.95
C GLY A 56 8.98 4.19 7.99
N GLY A 57 7.86 3.53 8.30
CA GLY A 57 6.68 3.55 7.43
C GLY A 57 6.07 2.18 7.17
N TYR A 58 5.07 2.13 6.28
CA TYR A 58 4.37 0.90 5.89
C TYR A 58 3.60 1.05 4.58
N ILE A 59 3.08 -0.07 4.08
CA ILE A 59 2.20 -0.10 2.90
C ILE A 59 0.75 -0.32 3.37
N VAL A 60 -0.21 0.32 2.71
CA VAL A 60 -1.65 0.09 2.89
C VAL A 60 -2.25 -0.37 1.59
N ILE A 61 -2.83 -1.56 1.59
CA ILE A 61 -3.56 -2.09 0.43
C ILE A 61 -5.05 -1.81 0.64
N ILE A 62 -5.64 -1.03 -0.26
CA ILE A 62 -7.03 -0.58 -0.24
C ILE A 62 -7.76 -1.28 -1.38
N TYR A 63 -8.82 -2.03 -1.03
CA TYR A 63 -9.54 -2.91 -1.94
C TYR A 63 -11.04 -2.95 -1.59
N GLY A 64 -11.86 -3.27 -2.58
CA GLY A 64 -13.32 -3.26 -2.48
C GLY A 64 -13.93 -2.46 -3.63
N GLU A 65 -15.10 -1.88 -3.39
CA GLU A 65 -15.77 -1.01 -4.35
C GLU A 65 -15.07 0.35 -4.47
N THR A 66 -15.12 0.96 -5.65
CA THR A 66 -14.41 2.24 -5.93
C THR A 66 -14.72 3.33 -4.92
N THR A 67 -16.00 3.48 -4.53
CA THR A 67 -16.41 4.49 -3.53
C THR A 67 -15.86 4.21 -2.13
N GLU A 68 -15.71 2.94 -1.76
CA GLU A 68 -15.07 2.57 -0.49
C GLU A 68 -13.56 2.83 -0.55
N ILE A 69 -12.92 2.54 -1.68
CA ILE A 69 -11.48 2.78 -1.87
C ILE A 69 -11.17 4.26 -1.72
N GLU A 70 -11.94 5.14 -2.35
CA GLU A 70 -11.75 6.58 -2.24
C GLU A 70 -11.91 7.08 -0.81
N LYS A 71 -12.95 6.62 -0.11
CA LYS A 71 -13.21 6.98 1.29
C LYS A 71 -12.06 6.52 2.21
N GLU A 72 -11.66 5.25 2.11
CA GLU A 72 -10.59 4.69 2.95
C GLU A 72 -9.25 5.39 2.68
N HIS A 73 -8.95 5.69 1.42
CA HIS A 73 -7.76 6.42 1.04
C HIS A 73 -7.76 7.82 1.67
N GLU A 74 -8.87 8.56 1.59
CA GLU A 74 -9.00 9.88 2.23
C GLU A 74 -8.84 9.80 3.75
N GLU A 75 -9.44 8.79 4.41
CA GLU A 75 -9.28 8.58 5.85
C GLU A 75 -7.82 8.29 6.24
N ILE A 76 -7.10 7.49 5.46
CA ILE A 76 -5.67 7.20 5.69
C ILE A 76 -4.84 8.49 5.59
N LEU A 77 -5.05 9.28 4.54
CA LEU A 77 -4.31 10.54 4.36
C LEU A 77 -4.60 11.54 5.47
N ASN A 78 -5.86 11.66 5.89
CA ASN A 78 -6.25 12.55 6.98
C ASN A 78 -5.58 12.19 8.30
N ARG A 79 -5.39 10.89 8.60
CA ARG A 79 -4.68 10.43 9.82
C ARG A 79 -3.22 10.88 9.85
N HIS A 80 -2.60 11.06 8.68
CA HIS A 80 -1.21 11.48 8.51
C HIS A 80 -1.06 12.95 8.17
N PHE A 81 -2.16 13.72 8.21
CA PHE A 81 -2.20 15.13 7.80
C PHE A 81 -1.70 15.38 6.36
N LEU A 82 -1.89 14.38 5.49
CA LEU A 82 -1.47 14.41 4.08
C LEU A 82 -2.60 14.91 3.18
N LYS A 83 -2.22 15.52 2.05
CA LYS A 83 -3.14 15.83 0.95
C LYS A 83 -3.00 14.78 -0.14
N LYS A 84 -4.08 14.53 -0.88
CA LYS A 84 -4.13 13.54 -1.97
C LYS A 84 -3.05 13.75 -3.03
N ASP A 85 -2.70 15.01 -3.31
CA ASP A 85 -1.76 15.36 -4.37
C ASP A 85 -0.31 15.49 -3.87
N PHE A 86 -0.04 15.17 -2.60
CA PHE A 86 1.29 15.29 -1.97
C PHE A 86 2.05 13.95 -1.95
N TYR A 87 1.78 13.09 -2.93
CA TYR A 87 2.61 11.91 -3.13
C TYR A 87 3.97 12.34 -3.70
N GLU A 88 5.04 11.72 -3.21
CA GLU A 88 6.38 11.88 -3.79
C GLU A 88 6.51 11.11 -5.10
N PHE A 89 5.76 10.00 -5.20
CA PHE A 89 5.82 9.10 -6.33
C PHE A 89 4.46 8.42 -6.55
N GLU A 90 4.15 8.19 -7.82
CA GLU A 90 2.97 7.46 -8.28
C GLU A 90 3.36 6.50 -9.41
N ASP A 91 2.94 5.26 -9.27
CA ASP A 91 2.96 4.24 -10.32
C ASP A 91 1.54 3.76 -10.60
N ILE A 92 1.24 3.52 -11.87
CA ILE A 92 -0.05 2.99 -12.33
C ILE A 92 0.20 1.73 -13.14
N TYR A 93 -0.48 0.65 -12.78
CA TYR A 93 -0.39 -0.65 -13.43
C TYR A 93 -1.78 -1.09 -13.90
N GLU A 94 -1.95 -1.27 -15.21
CA GLU A 94 -3.21 -1.73 -15.80
C GLU A 94 -3.14 -3.21 -16.17
N HIS A 95 -4.16 -4.00 -15.81
CA HIS A 95 -4.26 -5.41 -16.16
C HIS A 95 -5.71 -5.88 -16.22
N GLU A 96 -6.16 -6.40 -17.38
CA GLU A 96 -7.50 -6.99 -17.56
C GLU A 96 -8.68 -6.13 -17.04
N GLY A 97 -8.62 -4.80 -17.23
CA GLY A 97 -9.67 -3.88 -16.76
C GLY A 97 -9.57 -3.51 -15.27
N GLU A 98 -8.53 -3.99 -14.57
CA GLU A 98 -8.13 -3.49 -13.26
C GLU A 98 -7.02 -2.45 -13.41
N THR A 99 -7.12 -1.39 -12.62
CA THR A 99 -6.06 -0.40 -12.41
C THR A 99 -5.57 -0.48 -10.97
N VAL A 100 -4.28 -0.77 -10.80
CA VAL A 100 -3.59 -0.69 -9.51
C VAL A 100 -2.77 0.59 -9.49
N THR A 101 -3.07 1.49 -8.55
CA THR A 101 -2.29 2.71 -8.33
C THR A 101 -1.51 2.60 -7.03
N VAL A 102 -0.19 2.74 -7.12
CA VAL A 102 0.71 2.80 -5.97
C VAL A 102 1.15 4.24 -5.79
N ARG A 103 0.98 4.80 -4.60
CA ARG A 103 1.48 6.13 -4.24
C ARG A 103 2.32 6.07 -2.98
N LEU A 104 3.42 6.81 -2.94
CA LEU A 104 4.25 6.98 -1.75
C LEU A 104 4.09 8.39 -1.20
N TYR A 105 3.81 8.51 0.09
CA TYR A 105 3.78 9.79 0.79
C TYR A 105 4.82 9.80 1.90
N LEU A 106 5.56 10.90 2.03
CA LEU A 106 6.44 11.15 3.17
C LEU A 106 5.67 11.93 4.23
N CYS A 107 5.54 11.37 5.43
CA CYS A 107 4.94 12.09 6.56
C CYS A 107 6.01 12.75 7.44
N SER A 108 7.25 12.25 7.42
CA SER A 108 8.45 12.89 8.00
C SER A 108 9.70 12.49 7.19
N SER A 109 10.89 12.87 7.68
CA SER A 109 12.17 12.47 7.08
C SER A 109 12.42 10.97 7.10
N ASP A 110 11.84 10.25 8.06
CA ASP A 110 12.08 8.84 8.35
C ASP A 110 10.79 8.03 8.46
N TYR A 111 9.65 8.60 8.07
CA TYR A 111 8.36 7.94 8.09
C TYR A 111 7.57 8.17 6.79
N SER A 112 7.15 7.08 6.18
CA SER A 112 6.42 7.08 4.91
C SER A 112 5.21 6.15 4.92
N VAL A 113 4.20 6.48 4.13
CA VAL A 113 3.05 5.62 3.91
C VAL A 113 2.88 5.41 2.42
N ALA A 114 2.96 4.17 1.98
CA ALA A 114 2.65 3.80 0.61
C ALA A 114 1.21 3.29 0.54
N THR A 115 0.38 3.85 -0.34
CA THR A 115 -1.00 3.39 -0.56
C THR A 115 -1.09 2.65 -1.89
N VAL A 116 -1.76 1.51 -1.89
CA VAL A 116 -2.05 0.69 -3.06
C VAL A 116 -3.56 0.65 -3.23
N SER A 117 -4.10 1.27 -4.28
CA SER A 117 -5.53 1.27 -4.59
C SER A 117 -5.80 0.34 -5.77
N VAL A 118 -6.83 -0.50 -5.66
CA VAL A 118 -7.16 -1.55 -6.64
C VAL A 118 -8.56 -1.29 -7.19
N VAL A 119 -8.66 -0.64 -8.34
CA VAL A 119 -9.95 -0.21 -8.93
C VAL A 119 -10.28 -1.06 -10.15
N HIS A 120 -11.53 -1.49 -10.26
CA HIS A 120 -12.06 -2.13 -11.46
C HIS A 120 -12.71 -1.07 -12.36
N GLY A 121 -12.35 -1.07 -13.64
CA GLY A 121 -12.93 -0.20 -14.67
C GLY A 121 -14.22 -0.74 -15.27
#